data_AF-A0ABC9Z6I1-F1
#
_entry.id   AF-A0ABC9Z6I1-F1
#
_cell.length_a   1.000
_cell.length_b   1.000
_cell.length_c   1.000
_cell.angle_alpha   90.00
_cell.angle_beta   90.00
_cell.angle_gamma   90.00
#
_symmetry.space_group_name_H-M   'P 1'
#
loop_
_entity.id
_entity.type
_entity.pdbx_description
1 polymer ?
#
loop_
_entity_poly.entity_id
_entity_poly.type
_entity_poly.pdbx_seq_one_letter_code
_entity_poly.pdbx_strand_id
1 'polypeptide(L)'
;MSLMHVRQIETYLRETYAGDWVSTLSEDSNLSRLLARFALDLVTPPQTDRDSLIVEITDHGDDGGIDAVSVDPRTNLVTLVQSKWRKNGNGSFDIAGINRFVEGVRTLTDFHSSGIVSCSPEMKKAVSAAMGKPGGRLLLVS
;
A
#
# COMPACT_ATOMS: atom_id res chain seq x y z
N MET A 1 19.03 8.34 7.87
CA MET A 1 18.87 7.62 9.17
C MET A 1 20.14 6.84 9.48
N SER A 2 20.43 6.54 10.75
CA SER A 2 21.51 5.61 11.13
C SER A 2 21.14 4.16 10.72
N LEU A 3 22.15 3.35 10.40
CA LEU A 3 21.98 1.92 10.11
C LEU A 3 21.31 1.16 11.27
N MET A 4 21.51 1.62 12.50
CA MET A 4 20.86 1.09 13.71
C MET A 4 19.33 1.24 13.64
N HIS A 5 18.83 2.41 13.21
CA HIS A 5 17.39 2.66 13.11
C HIS A 5 16.73 1.84 12.00
N VAL A 6 17.42 1.65 10.87
CA VAL A 6 16.91 0.81 9.77
C VAL A 6 16.73 -0.63 10.26
N ARG A 7 17.69 -1.16 11.03
CA ARG A 7 17.60 -2.50 11.62
C ARG A 7 16.49 -2.62 12.65
N GLN A 8 16.28 -1.61 13.49
CA GLN A 8 15.18 -1.61 14.46
C GLN A 8 13.81 -1.66 13.78
N ILE A 9 13.63 -0.86 12.71
CA ILE A 9 12.40 -0.87 11.91
C ILE A 9 12.24 -2.24 11.26
N GLU A 10 13.30 -2.82 10.70
CA GLU A 10 13.26 -4.15 10.10
C GLU A 10 12.80 -5.23 11.08
N THR A 11 13.40 -5.27 12.27
CA THR A 11 13.02 -6.21 13.33
C THR A 11 11.57 -6.02 13.73
N TYR A 12 11.15 -4.78 13.96
CA TYR A 12 9.77 -4.48 14.33
C TYR A 12 8.76 -4.94 13.27
N LEU A 13 9.02 -4.68 11.98
CA LEU A 13 8.16 -5.09 10.88
C LEU A 13 8.03 -6.62 10.82
N ARG A 14 9.16 -7.33 10.95
CA ARG A 14 9.17 -8.80 10.91
C ARG A 14 8.42 -9.43 12.08
N GLU A 15 8.56 -8.88 13.27
CA GLU A 15 7.86 -9.38 14.46
C GLU A 15 6.36 -9.10 14.40
N THR A 16 5.99 -7.88 13.97
CA THR A 16 4.58 -7.44 13.94
C THR A 16 3.78 -8.12 12.83
N TYR A 17 4.39 -8.31 11.65
CA TYR A 17 3.71 -8.82 10.45
C TYR A 17 4.29 -10.14 9.97
N ALA A 18 4.77 -10.99 10.89
CA ALA A 18 5.34 -12.30 10.58
C ALA A 18 4.42 -13.19 9.71
N GLY A 19 3.09 -13.04 9.87
CA GLY A 19 2.09 -13.78 9.11
C GLY A 19 1.97 -13.39 7.63
N ASP A 20 2.37 -12.16 7.27
CA ASP A 20 2.30 -11.64 5.90
C ASP A 20 3.58 -11.91 5.08
N TRP A 21 4.54 -12.62 5.69
CA TRP A 21 5.82 -12.97 5.07
C TRP A 21 5.64 -14.05 3.99
N VAL A 22 6.13 -13.76 2.78
CA VAL A 22 6.04 -14.68 1.64
C VAL A 22 7.42 -15.24 1.33
N SER A 23 7.61 -16.55 1.54
CA SER A 23 8.92 -17.21 1.40
C SER A 23 9.46 -17.24 -0.04
N THR A 24 8.61 -17.07 -1.04
CA THR A 24 8.99 -17.06 -2.46
C THR A 24 9.53 -15.70 -2.93
N LEU A 25 9.28 -14.62 -2.19
CA LEU A 25 9.73 -13.27 -2.52
C LEU A 25 11.10 -12.96 -1.92
N SER A 26 11.81 -12.02 -2.55
CA SER A 26 13.08 -11.52 -2.00
C SER A 26 12.86 -10.83 -0.64
N GLU A 27 13.91 -10.78 0.18
CA GLU A 27 13.88 -10.12 1.48
C GLU A 27 13.45 -8.64 1.37
N ASP A 28 14.00 -7.90 0.40
CA ASP A 28 13.69 -6.49 0.19
C ASP A 28 12.26 -6.27 -0.29
N SER A 29 11.74 -7.20 -1.11
CA SER A 29 10.36 -7.19 -1.56
C SER A 29 9.38 -7.44 -0.42
N ASN A 30 9.68 -8.41 0.45
CA ASN A 30 8.89 -8.65 1.66
C ASN A 30 8.93 -7.43 2.59
N LEU A 31 10.11 -6.88 2.86
CA LEU A 31 10.24 -5.72 3.74
C LEU A 31 9.53 -4.48 3.18
N SER A 32 9.50 -4.30 1.85
CA SER A 32 8.70 -3.25 1.22
C SER A 32 7.21 -3.49 1.48
N ARG A 33 6.69 -4.70 1.22
CA ARG A 33 5.29 -5.06 1.51
C ARG A 33 4.89 -4.83 2.98
N LEU A 34 5.73 -5.27 3.91
CA LEU A 34 5.49 -5.06 5.35
C LEU A 34 5.53 -3.58 5.72
N LEU A 35 6.44 -2.80 5.12
CA LEU A 35 6.51 -1.36 5.31
C LEU A 35 5.25 -0.66 4.79
N ALA A 36 4.71 -1.07 3.63
CA ALA A 36 3.45 -0.55 3.11
C ALA A 36 2.28 -0.82 4.06
N ARG A 37 2.21 -2.05 4.61
CA ARG A 37 1.18 -2.43 5.59
C ARG A 37 1.29 -1.62 6.88
N PHE A 38 2.50 -1.38 7.35
CA PHE A 38 2.77 -0.55 8.51
C PHE A 38 2.38 0.92 8.29
N ALA A 39 2.74 1.49 7.14
CA ALA A 39 2.34 2.84 6.78
C ALA A 39 0.80 2.98 6.73
N LEU A 40 0.12 1.97 6.21
CA LEU A 40 -1.34 1.91 6.24
C LEU A 40 -1.90 1.94 7.68
N ASP A 41 -1.33 1.15 8.60
CA ASP A 41 -1.73 1.14 10.00
C ASP A 41 -1.47 2.47 10.71
N LEU A 42 -0.42 3.20 10.32
CA LEU A 42 -0.09 4.52 10.88
C LEU A 42 -1.07 5.61 10.44
N VAL A 43 -1.50 5.58 9.17
CA VAL A 43 -2.42 6.60 8.63
C VAL A 43 -3.89 6.28 8.85
N THR A 44 -4.20 5.04 9.17
CA THR A 44 -5.56 4.62 9.50
C THR A 44 -6.03 5.33 10.78
N PRO A 45 -7.16 6.06 10.76
CA PRO A 45 -7.64 6.76 11.94
C PRO A 45 -7.87 5.79 13.12
N PRO A 46 -7.52 6.17 14.36
CA PRO A 46 -7.64 5.28 15.52
C PRO A 46 -9.09 4.90 15.87
N GLN A 47 -10.07 5.61 15.32
CA GLN A 47 -11.50 5.36 15.48
C GLN A 47 -12.06 4.42 14.40
N THR A 48 -11.25 4.05 13.40
CA THR A 48 -11.65 3.12 12.35
C THR A 48 -11.62 1.69 12.90
N ASP A 49 -12.74 1.01 12.75
CA ASP A 49 -12.85 -0.41 13.07
C ASP A 49 -12.04 -1.23 12.06
N ARG A 50 -10.97 -1.86 12.53
CA ARG A 50 -10.00 -2.55 11.66
C ARG A 50 -10.60 -3.76 10.96
N ASP A 51 -11.58 -4.42 11.57
CA ASP A 51 -12.25 -5.58 10.97
C ASP A 51 -13.19 -5.16 9.82
N SER A 52 -13.55 -3.87 9.77
CA SER A 52 -14.38 -3.30 8.69
C SER A 52 -13.58 -2.79 7.50
N LEU A 53 -12.24 -2.72 7.63
CA LEU A 53 -11.35 -2.30 6.55
C LEU A 53 -11.10 -3.47 5.60
N ILE A 54 -11.28 -3.21 4.31
CA ILE A 54 -10.81 -4.12 3.28
C ILE A 54 -9.36 -3.71 3.01
N VAL A 55 -8.40 -4.60 3.30
CA VAL A 55 -6.96 -4.36 3.12
C VAL A 55 -6.38 -5.42 2.21
N GLU A 56 -5.58 -4.98 1.24
CA GLU A 56 -4.84 -5.87 0.36
C GLU A 56 -3.39 -5.41 0.22
N ILE A 57 -2.46 -6.34 0.40
CA ILE A 57 -1.02 -6.13 0.19
C ILE A 57 -0.65 -6.83 -1.11
N THR A 58 -0.15 -6.08 -2.08
CA THR A 58 0.15 -6.61 -3.42
C THR A 58 1.44 -7.42 -3.41
N ASP A 59 1.61 -8.26 -4.44
CA ASP A 59 2.86 -8.95 -4.72
C ASP A 59 3.80 -8.01 -5.47
N HIS A 60 4.93 -7.71 -4.85
CA HIS A 60 5.91 -6.78 -5.39
C HIS A 60 6.44 -7.27 -6.75
N GLY A 61 6.18 -6.52 -7.84
CA GLY A 61 6.71 -6.81 -9.17
C GLY A 61 5.90 -6.26 -10.35
N ASP A 62 4.57 -6.34 -10.28
CA ASP A 62 3.65 -5.95 -11.37
C ASP A 62 2.42 -5.18 -10.86
N ASP A 63 2.60 -4.45 -9.76
CA ASP A 63 1.53 -3.79 -8.99
C ASP A 63 1.28 -2.33 -9.42
N GLY A 64 1.90 -1.89 -10.52
CA GLY A 64 1.82 -0.49 -10.96
C GLY A 64 2.45 0.50 -9.96
N GLY A 65 3.23 0.04 -8.98
CA GLY A 65 3.84 0.86 -7.95
C GLY A 65 2.96 1.11 -6.72
N ILE A 66 1.92 0.30 -6.49
CA ILE A 66 1.08 0.34 -5.28
C ILE A 66 1.32 -0.95 -4.48
N ASP A 67 1.99 -0.84 -3.34
CA ASP A 67 2.37 -1.98 -2.49
C ASP A 67 1.25 -2.36 -1.48
N ALA A 68 0.35 -1.43 -1.15
CA ALA A 68 -0.84 -1.73 -0.35
C ALA A 68 -2.04 -0.83 -0.67
N VAL A 69 -3.24 -1.39 -0.53
CA VAL A 69 -4.52 -0.69 -0.71
C VAL A 69 -5.42 -0.95 0.48
N SER A 70 -6.10 0.08 0.96
CA SER A 70 -7.23 -0.09 1.88
C SER A 70 -8.46 0.68 1.44
N VAL A 71 -9.62 0.15 1.82
CA VAL A 71 -10.91 0.80 1.64
C VAL A 71 -11.65 0.78 2.96
N ASP A 72 -12.01 1.97 3.43
CA ASP A 72 -13.01 2.15 4.49
C ASP A 72 -14.37 2.41 3.84
N PRO A 73 -15.28 1.42 3.82
CA PRO A 73 -16.58 1.55 3.18
C PRO A 73 -17.55 2.47 3.94
N ARG A 74 -17.27 2.79 5.22
CA ARG A 74 -18.10 3.68 6.04
C ARG A 74 -17.82 5.14 5.72
N THR A 75 -16.55 5.45 5.52
CA THR A 75 -16.08 6.82 5.29
C THR A 75 -15.77 7.13 3.83
N ASN A 76 -15.94 6.12 2.96
CA ASN A 76 -15.58 6.13 1.54
C ASN A 76 -14.14 6.59 1.31
N LEU A 77 -13.25 6.23 2.24
CA LEU A 77 -11.83 6.57 2.16
C LEU A 77 -11.08 5.40 1.52
N VAL A 78 -10.44 5.68 0.39
CA VAL A 78 -9.49 4.77 -0.25
C VAL A 78 -8.09 5.24 0.10
N THR A 79 -7.26 4.35 0.66
CA THR A 79 -5.85 4.65 0.94
C THR A 79 -4.97 3.80 0.04
N LEU A 80 -4.07 4.46 -0.68
CA LEU A 80 -3.08 3.81 -1.54
C LEU A 80 -1.69 4.09 -0.98
N VAL A 81 -0.91 3.03 -0.81
CA VAL A 81 0.44 3.11 -0.27
C VAL A 81 1.43 2.57 -1.28
N GLN A 82 2.43 3.37 -1.60
CA GLN A 82 3.66 2.95 -2.24
C GLN A 82 4.76 2.90 -1.19
N SER A 83 5.66 1.91 -1.25
CA SER A 83 6.80 1.84 -0.36
C SER A 83 7.98 1.15 -1.03
N LYS A 84 9.20 1.45 -0.57
CA LYS A 84 10.39 0.77 -1.05
C LYS A 84 11.40 0.63 0.06
N TRP A 85 11.70 -0.60 0.45
CA TRP A 85 12.72 -0.88 1.43
C TRP A 85 14.11 -0.52 0.88
N ARG A 86 14.92 0.18 1.70
CA ARG A 86 16.29 0.57 1.35
C ARG A 86 17.21 0.33 2.55
N LYS A 87 18.12 -0.64 2.42
CA LYS A 87 19.06 -1.04 3.49
C LYS A 87 19.99 0.09 3.96
N ASN A 88 20.20 1.10 3.12
CA ASN A 88 21.19 2.16 3.37
C ASN A 88 20.59 3.41 4.04
N GLY A 89 19.28 3.44 4.29
CA GLY A 89 18.59 4.58 4.95
C GLY A 89 18.70 5.91 4.21
N ASN A 90 19.19 5.89 2.96
CA ASN A 90 19.36 7.02 2.06
C ASN A 90 18.70 6.65 0.73
N GLY A 91 17.47 7.10 0.55
CA GLY A 91 16.70 6.80 -0.66
C GLY A 91 15.56 7.80 -0.79
N SER A 92 15.60 8.59 -1.86
CA SER A 92 14.41 9.24 -2.39
C SER A 92 13.70 8.25 -3.31
N PHE A 93 12.42 8.49 -3.58
CA PHE A 93 11.79 7.89 -4.74
C PHE A 93 12.54 8.30 -6.01
N ASP A 94 12.72 7.36 -6.93
CA ASP A 94 13.15 7.70 -8.28
C ASP A 94 11.95 8.22 -9.08
N ILE A 95 12.22 9.04 -10.09
CA ILE A 95 11.18 9.65 -10.94
C ILE A 95 10.30 8.56 -11.59
N ALA A 96 10.89 7.41 -11.92
CA ALA A 96 10.19 6.28 -12.50
C ALA A 96 9.15 5.65 -11.54
N GLY A 97 9.46 5.59 -10.24
CA GLY A 97 8.56 5.09 -9.20
C GLY A 97 7.41 6.05 -8.92
N ILE A 98 7.68 7.36 -8.90
CA ILE A 98 6.64 8.39 -8.76
C ILE A 98 5.69 8.38 -9.96
N ASN A 99 6.23 8.30 -11.18
CA ASN A 99 5.40 8.25 -12.39
C ASN A 99 4.50 7.01 -12.40
N ARG A 100 5.03 5.84 -12.01
CA ARG A 100 4.23 4.62 -11.85
C ARG A 100 3.10 4.79 -10.83
N PHE A 101 3.40 5.38 -9.67
CA PHE A 101 2.38 5.66 -8.67
C PHE A 101 1.28 6.60 -9.20
N VAL A 102 1.66 7.68 -9.90
CA VAL A 102 0.71 8.61 -10.52
C VAL A 102 -0.13 7.91 -11.59
N GLU A 103 0.47 7.05 -12.41
CA GLU A 103 -0.24 6.24 -13.41
C GLU A 103 -1.21 5.23 -12.75
N GLY A 104 -0.81 4.60 -11.65
CA GLY A 104 -1.65 3.71 -10.86
C GLY A 104 -2.85 4.45 -10.24
N VAL A 105 -2.63 5.65 -9.70
CA VAL A 105 -3.71 6.51 -9.18
C VAL A 105 -4.67 6.91 -10.30
N ARG A 106 -4.15 7.41 -11.44
CA ARG A 106 -4.98 7.81 -12.59
C ARG A 106 -5.82 6.67 -13.11
N THR A 107 -5.23 5.49 -13.21
CA THR A 107 -5.91 4.25 -13.58
C THR A 107 -7.08 3.95 -12.65
N LEU A 108 -6.89 4.08 -11.34
CA LEU A 108 -7.93 3.82 -10.35
C LEU A 108 -9.05 4.87 -10.39
N THR A 109 -8.74 6.13 -10.72
CA THR A 109 -9.71 7.22 -10.77
C THR A 109 -10.46 7.32 -12.09
N ASP A 110 -9.86 6.92 -13.22
CA ASP A 110 -10.47 7.07 -14.56
C ASP A 110 -11.55 6.00 -14.87
N PHE A 111 -11.90 5.13 -13.91
CA PHE A 111 -12.93 4.09 -14.04
C PHE A 111 -12.77 3.16 -15.26
N HIS A 112 -11.62 3.15 -15.91
CA HIS A 112 -11.31 2.21 -16.97
C HIS A 112 -10.69 0.97 -16.32
N SER A 113 -11.48 -0.11 -16.22
CA SER A 113 -11.19 -1.37 -15.53
C SER A 113 -10.04 -2.20 -16.14
N SER A 114 -9.05 -1.56 -16.78
CA SER A 114 -7.99 -2.20 -17.56
C SER A 114 -6.57 -1.79 -17.18
N GLY A 115 -6.36 -0.82 -16.30
CA GLY A 115 -5.02 -0.53 -15.82
C GLY A 115 -4.67 -1.40 -14.61
N ILE A 116 -3.50 -2.02 -14.71
CA ILE A 116 -3.01 -3.09 -13.86
C ILE A 116 -2.73 -2.55 -12.46
N VAL A 117 -3.64 -2.85 -11.54
CA VAL A 117 -3.26 -3.10 -10.15
C VAL A 117 -3.44 -4.60 -9.97
N SER A 118 -2.41 -5.27 -9.46
CA SER A 118 -2.45 -6.69 -9.05
C SER A 118 -3.47 -6.94 -7.92
N CYS A 119 -4.33 -5.96 -7.61
CA CYS A 119 -5.42 -6.08 -6.67
C CYS A 119 -6.49 -7.07 -7.16
N SER A 120 -7.03 -7.80 -6.20
CA SER A 120 -8.14 -8.73 -6.36
C SER A 120 -9.36 -8.06 -6.99
N PRO A 121 -10.22 -8.84 -7.70
CA PRO A 121 -11.49 -8.33 -8.22
C PRO A 121 -12.40 -7.73 -7.13
N GLU A 122 -12.31 -8.25 -5.91
CA GLU A 122 -13.08 -7.77 -4.75
C GLU A 122 -12.62 -6.37 -4.32
N MET A 123 -11.31 -6.15 -4.22
CA MET A 123 -10.76 -4.83 -3.91
C MET A 123 -11.10 -3.80 -4.98
N LYS A 124 -11.02 -4.16 -6.26
CA LYS A 124 -11.41 -3.27 -7.37
C LYS A 124 -12.88 -2.85 -7.26
N LYS A 125 -13.76 -3.79 -6.92
CA LYS A 125 -15.19 -3.51 -6.69
C LYS A 125 -15.39 -2.60 -5.47
N ALA A 126 -14.65 -2.81 -4.38
CA ALA A 126 -14.72 -1.98 -3.19
C ALA A 126 -14.27 -0.54 -3.44
N VAL A 127 -13.14 -0.35 -4.14
CA VAL A 127 -12.62 0.98 -4.52
C VAL A 127 -13.63 1.70 -5.40
N SER A 128 -14.15 1.03 -6.43
CA SER A 128 -15.18 1.60 -7.33
C SER A 128 -16.44 2.00 -6.57
N ALA A 129 -16.90 1.17 -5.62
CA ALA A 129 -18.07 1.46 -4.80
C ALA A 129 -17.86 2.62 -3.82
N ALA A 130 -16.65 2.80 -3.27
CA ALA A 130 -16.31 3.91 -2.40
C ALA A 130 -16.20 5.23 -3.19
N MET A 131 -15.53 5.20 -4.35
CA MET A 131 -15.33 6.38 -5.21
C MET A 131 -16.59 6.80 -5.97
N GLY A 132 -17.51 5.87 -6.24
CA GLY A 132 -18.79 6.16 -6.89
C GLY A 132 -19.82 6.86 -5.99
N LYS A 133 -19.56 6.96 -4.67
CA LYS A 133 -20.44 7.67 -3.73
C LYS A 133 -20.02 9.14 -3.58
N PRO A 134 -20.98 10.08 -3.44
CA PRO A 134 -20.64 11.46 -3.09
C PRO A 134 -19.89 11.50 -1.75
N GLY A 135 -18.73 12.17 -1.74
CA GLY A 135 -17.84 12.23 -0.57
C GLY A 135 -16.72 11.19 -0.54
N GLY A 136 -16.47 10.48 -1.65
CA GLY A 136 -15.27 9.65 -1.82
C GLY A 136 -13.99 10.44 -1.58
N ARG A 137 -13.05 9.87 -0.81
CA ARG A 137 -11.76 10.48 -0.49
C ARG A 137 -10.63 9.53 -0.84
N LEU A 138 -9.54 10.10 -1.34
CA LEU A 138 -8.33 9.35 -1.69
C LEU A 138 -7.16 9.86 -0.84
N LEU A 139 -6.54 8.96 -0.09
CA LEU A 139 -5.30 9.22 0.65
C LEU A 139 -4.14 8.51 -0.04
N LEU A 140 -3.10 9.26 -0.37
CA LEU A 140 -1.91 8.76 -1.04
C LEU A 140 -0.73 8.80 -0.05
N VAL A 141 -0.05 7.68 0.10
CA VAL A 141 1.12 7.53 0.97
C VAL A 141 2.27 6.96 0.14
N SER A 142 3.43 7.60 0.21
CA SER A 142 4.68 7.17 -0.45
C SER A 142 5.86 7.35 0.50
#